data_AF-A0A1X0S670-F1
#
_entry.id   AF-A0A1X0S670-F1
#
_cell.length_a   1.000
_cell.length_b   1.000
_cell.length_c   1.000
_cell.angle_alpha   90.00
_cell.angle_beta   90.00
_cell.angle_gamma   90.00
#
_symmetry.space_group_name_H-M   'P 1'
#
loop_
_entity.id
_entity.type
_entity.pdbx_description
1 polymer ?
#
loop_
_entity_poly.entity_id
_entity_poly.type
_entity_poly.pdbx_seq_one_letter_code
_entity_poly.pdbx_strand_id
1 'polypeptide(L)'
;MPWPLVNISLPDPIVIRPLPLTGLYACMLGTDYLLLKYQHKVPISKQKLRVIISTVHAAVPLAVVSPSSPANIAFALLPWFIASYSAFLPMEKFTVKEWLRSVFETFIDRSPSKGEDVRKLGFAKIIRGTIKLITLTSLVIPAIPSDPEYILKKPWLSKESITTTFLIGLDAYLIFGAADIIAGAIQTVSGQKMEDMFDSPFIATSPRDFWR
;
A
#
# COMPACT_ATOMS: atom_id res chain seq x y z
N MET A 1 -12.26 23.86 -29.83
CA MET A 1 -12.56 24.49 -28.52
C MET A 1 -12.10 23.54 -27.43
N PRO A 2 -11.00 23.81 -26.71
CA PRO A 2 -10.62 22.99 -25.58
C PRO A 2 -11.43 23.45 -24.36
N TRP A 3 -12.03 22.48 -23.67
CA TRP A 3 -12.70 22.68 -22.38
C TRP A 3 -11.68 23.26 -21.37
N PRO A 4 -12.07 24.24 -20.55
CA PRO A 4 -11.22 24.63 -19.44
C PRO A 4 -11.29 23.50 -18.42
N LEU A 5 -10.31 22.59 -18.45
CA LEU A 5 -9.97 21.82 -17.27
C LEU A 5 -9.72 22.87 -16.19
N VAL A 6 -10.62 22.96 -15.22
CA VAL A 6 -10.51 23.91 -14.11
C VAL A 6 -9.14 23.67 -13.49
N ASN A 7 -8.23 24.64 -13.65
CA ASN A 7 -6.89 24.57 -13.11
C ASN A 7 -7.00 24.89 -11.61
N ILE A 8 -7.52 23.95 -10.84
CA ILE A 8 -7.62 24.05 -9.38
C ILE A 8 -6.22 23.79 -8.86
N SER A 9 -5.52 24.86 -8.48
CA SER A 9 -4.31 24.73 -7.68
C SER A 9 -4.71 24.12 -6.34
N LEU A 10 -4.36 22.86 -6.14
CA LEU A 10 -4.45 22.24 -4.82
C LEU A 10 -3.45 22.93 -3.89
N PRO A 11 -3.76 23.06 -2.59
CA PRO A 11 -2.81 23.56 -1.62
C PRO A 11 -1.55 22.68 -1.61
N ASP A 12 -0.40 23.30 -1.34
CA ASP A 12 0.85 22.55 -1.19
C ASP A 12 0.71 21.50 -0.09
N PRO A 13 1.24 20.28 -0.30
CA PRO A 13 1.14 19.23 0.69
C PRO A 13 2.00 19.56 1.92
N ILE A 14 1.53 19.14 3.09
CA ILE A 14 2.29 19.23 4.33
C ILE A 14 3.37 18.16 4.29
N VAL A 15 4.63 18.57 4.16
CA VAL A 15 5.76 17.65 4.09
C VAL A 15 6.27 17.32 5.50
N ILE A 16 6.12 16.06 5.91
CA ILE A 16 6.55 15.54 7.21
C ILE A 16 7.60 14.45 7.01
N ARG A 17 8.67 14.44 7.82
CA ARG A 17 9.67 13.37 7.75
C ARG A 17 9.03 11.99 8.03
N PRO A 18 9.54 10.89 7.44
CA PRO A 18 8.89 9.58 7.55
C PRO A 18 8.62 9.12 8.99
N LEU A 19 9.57 9.29 9.90
CA LEU A 19 9.43 8.81 11.28
C LEU A 19 8.29 9.51 12.06
N PRO A 20 8.21 10.86 12.12
CA PRO A 20 7.05 11.54 12.69
C PRO A 20 5.72 11.17 12.00
N LEU A 21 5.73 10.98 10.67
CA LEU A 21 4.54 10.60 9.93
C LEU A 21 4.06 9.18 10.30
N THR A 22 4.99 8.23 10.50
CA THR A 22 4.68 6.91 11.07
C THR A 22 4.00 7.03 12.44
N GLY A 23 4.50 7.92 13.30
CA GLY A 23 3.90 8.20 14.61
C GLY A 23 2.47 8.73 14.49
N LEU A 24 2.22 9.65 13.55
CA LEU A 24 0.88 10.17 13.28
C LEU A 24 -0.07 9.04 12.87
N TYR A 25 0.31 8.20 11.90
CA TYR A 25 -0.53 7.08 11.47
C TYR A 25 -0.76 6.04 12.57
N ALA A 26 0.24 5.78 13.42
CA ALA A 26 0.07 4.91 14.59
C ALA A 26 -0.96 5.48 15.57
N CYS A 27 -0.92 6.79 15.85
CA CYS A 27 -1.91 7.47 16.69
C CYS A 27 -3.31 7.44 16.07
N MET A 28 -3.43 7.62 14.75
CA MET A 28 -4.70 7.50 14.02
C MET A 28 -5.30 6.10 14.18
N LEU A 29 -4.51 5.05 13.89
CA LEU A 29 -4.96 3.66 14.03
C LEU A 29 -5.31 3.30 15.49
N GLY A 30 -4.56 3.81 16.47
CA GLY A 30 -4.89 3.65 17.88
C GLY A 30 -6.21 4.32 18.25
N THR A 31 -6.47 5.50 17.69
CA THR A 31 -7.73 6.22 17.86
C THR A 31 -8.89 5.45 17.24
N ASP A 32 -8.73 4.93 16.02
CA ASP A 32 -9.74 4.10 15.36
C ASP A 32 -10.07 2.86 16.18
N TYR A 33 -9.05 2.18 16.72
CA TYR A 33 -9.23 1.02 17.60
C TYR A 33 -10.11 1.38 18.81
N LEU A 34 -9.81 2.48 19.49
CA LEU A 34 -10.57 2.93 20.66
C LEU A 34 -12.01 3.31 20.30
N LEU A 35 -12.20 4.07 19.22
CA LEU A 35 -13.52 4.49 18.75
C LEU A 35 -14.39 3.29 18.35
N LEU A 36 -13.81 2.32 17.64
CA LEU A 36 -14.52 1.10 17.23
C LEU A 36 -14.79 0.16 18.41
N LYS A 37 -13.88 0.05 19.37
CA LYS A 37 -14.03 -0.78 20.56
C LYS A 37 -15.07 -0.24 21.55
N TYR A 38 -15.10 1.09 21.73
CA TYR A 38 -16.05 1.76 22.61
C TYR A 38 -17.20 2.41 21.84
N GLN A 39 -17.55 1.87 20.66
CA GLN A 39 -18.58 2.38 19.77
C GLN A 39 -19.92 2.65 20.47
N HIS A 40 -20.31 1.82 21.45
CA HIS A 40 -21.53 1.99 22.24
C HIS A 40 -21.54 3.27 23.12
N LYS A 41 -20.37 3.84 23.42
CA LYS A 41 -20.22 5.12 24.15
C LYS A 41 -20.10 6.33 23.23
N VAL A 42 -19.91 6.11 21.93
CA VAL A 42 -19.76 7.18 20.93
C VAL A 42 -21.16 7.59 20.47
N PRO A 43 -21.52 8.89 20.48
CA PRO A 43 -22.84 9.39 20.09
C PRO A 43 -23.03 9.43 18.57
N ILE A 44 -22.54 8.43 17.85
CA ILE A 44 -22.57 8.32 16.38
C ILE A 44 -22.90 6.86 16.04
N SER A 45 -23.69 6.62 14.99
CA SER A 45 -23.97 5.24 14.56
C SER A 45 -22.70 4.55 14.04
N LYS A 46 -22.63 3.22 14.20
CA LYS A 46 -21.49 2.42 13.73
C LYS A 46 -21.17 2.66 12.25
N GLN A 47 -22.19 2.75 11.40
CA GLN A 47 -22.01 2.98 9.97
C GLN A 47 -21.42 4.37 9.69
N LYS A 48 -21.88 5.41 10.39
CA LYS A 48 -21.33 6.76 10.27
C LYS A 48 -19.87 6.81 10.74
N LEU A 49 -19.53 6.16 11.86
CA LEU A 49 -18.14 6.11 12.33
C LEU A 49 -17.23 5.45 11.28
N ARG A 50 -17.64 4.32 10.69
CA ARG A 50 -16.88 3.63 9.66
C ARG A 50 -16.59 4.52 8.45
N VAL A 51 -17.62 5.25 7.98
CA VAL A 51 -17.46 6.20 6.87
C VAL A 51 -16.45 7.29 7.24
N ILE A 52 -16.57 7.87 8.43
CA ILE A 52 -15.64 8.91 8.91
C ILE A 52 -14.20 8.39 8.91
N ILE A 53 -13.96 7.23 9.52
CA ILE A 53 -12.64 6.60 9.57
C ILE A 53 -12.09 6.40 8.14
N SER A 54 -12.86 5.77 7.25
CA SER A 54 -12.44 5.53 5.86
C SER A 54 -12.15 6.84 5.12
N THR A 55 -12.97 7.87 5.29
CA THR A 55 -12.76 9.19 4.66
C THR A 55 -11.49 9.86 5.17
N VAL A 56 -11.22 9.81 6.48
CA VAL A 56 -9.99 10.38 7.06
C VAL A 56 -8.75 9.68 6.51
N HIS A 57 -8.74 8.34 6.46
CA HIS A 57 -7.61 7.59 5.92
C HIS A 57 -7.43 7.74 4.41
N ALA A 58 -8.49 8.09 3.67
CA ALA A 58 -8.37 8.46 2.26
C ALA A 58 -7.86 9.90 2.06
N ALA A 59 -8.24 10.82 2.95
CA ALA A 59 -7.93 12.25 2.83
C ALA A 59 -6.52 12.60 3.32
N VAL A 60 -6.06 12.02 4.44
CA VAL A 60 -4.75 12.38 5.03
C VAL A 60 -3.57 12.16 4.07
N PRO A 61 -3.46 11.03 3.33
CA PRO A 61 -2.38 10.85 2.36
C PRO A 61 -2.39 11.85 1.19
N LEU A 62 -3.52 12.52 0.93
CA LEU A 62 -3.62 13.56 -0.10
C LEU A 62 -3.08 14.91 0.38
N ALA A 63 -3.12 15.16 1.69
CA ALA A 63 -2.71 16.42 2.29
C ALA A 63 -1.33 16.36 2.97
N VAL A 64 -0.90 15.17 3.41
CA VAL A 64 0.33 14.96 4.18
C VAL A 64 1.20 13.95 3.46
N VAL A 65 2.43 14.36 3.12
CA VAL A 65 3.38 13.52 2.39
C VAL A 65 4.73 13.50 3.10
N SER A 66 5.53 12.48 2.82
CA SER A 66 6.94 12.44 3.18
C SER A 66 7.85 12.71 1.98
N PRO A 67 9.11 13.12 2.21
CA PRO A 67 10.12 13.21 1.16
C PRO A 67 10.46 11.88 0.48
N SER A 68 10.02 10.74 1.05
CA SER A 68 10.27 9.41 0.52
C SER A 68 9.04 8.89 -0.22
N SER A 69 9.13 8.80 -1.55
CA SER A 69 8.06 8.22 -2.39
C SER A 69 7.66 6.79 -1.95
N PRO A 70 8.60 5.87 -1.67
CA PRO A 70 8.25 4.55 -1.12
C PRO A 70 7.46 4.59 0.19
N ALA A 71 7.82 5.51 1.10
CA ALA A 71 7.09 5.66 2.35
C ALA A 71 5.67 6.18 2.12
N ASN A 72 5.46 7.08 1.16
CA ASN A 72 4.14 7.63 0.85
C ASN A 72 3.16 6.56 0.34
N ILE A 73 3.64 5.59 -0.44
CA ILE A 73 2.82 4.45 -0.87
C ILE A 73 2.40 3.61 0.35
N ALA A 74 3.34 3.31 1.25
CA ALA A 74 3.03 2.58 2.48
C ALA A 74 2.03 3.34 3.37
N PHE A 75 2.20 4.65 3.51
CA PHE A 75 1.32 5.53 4.28
C PHE A 75 -0.07 5.71 3.66
N ALA A 76 -0.20 5.61 2.34
CA ALA A 76 -1.50 5.61 1.67
C ALA A 76 -2.23 4.27 1.83
N LEU A 77 -1.52 3.15 1.73
CA LEU A 77 -2.14 1.83 1.67
C LEU A 77 -2.39 1.20 3.04
N LEU A 78 -1.37 1.15 3.90
CA LEU A 78 -1.40 0.34 5.12
C LEU A 78 -2.39 0.88 6.16
N PRO A 79 -2.41 2.18 6.50
CA PRO A 79 -3.37 2.74 7.44
C PRO A 79 -4.81 2.56 6.94
N TRP A 80 -5.07 2.82 5.66
CA TRP A 80 -6.38 2.63 5.05
C TRP A 80 -6.84 1.17 5.07
N PHE A 81 -5.95 0.22 4.77
CA PHE A 81 -6.24 -1.22 4.86
C PHE A 81 -6.60 -1.62 6.29
N ILE A 82 -5.76 -1.28 7.27
CA ILE A 82 -5.98 -1.65 8.68
C ILE A 82 -7.28 -1.04 9.19
N ALA A 83 -7.51 0.25 8.91
CA ALA A 83 -8.72 0.95 9.34
C ALA A 83 -9.99 0.34 8.71
N SER A 84 -9.95 0.07 7.40
CA SER A 84 -11.07 -0.55 6.68
C SER A 84 -11.34 -1.96 7.17
N TYR A 85 -10.31 -2.79 7.36
CA TYR A 85 -10.47 -4.13 7.90
C TYR A 85 -11.04 -4.11 9.33
N SER A 86 -10.46 -3.27 10.19
CA SER A 86 -10.88 -3.12 11.59
C SER A 86 -12.33 -2.64 11.71
N ALA A 87 -12.77 -1.78 10.80
CA ALA A 87 -14.15 -1.31 10.73
C ALA A 87 -15.15 -2.48 10.60
N PHE A 88 -14.82 -3.54 9.87
CA PHE A 88 -15.69 -4.71 9.69
C PHE A 88 -15.62 -5.74 10.81
N LEU A 89 -14.59 -5.70 11.66
CA LEU A 89 -14.47 -6.60 12.81
C LEU A 89 -15.43 -6.23 13.96
N PRO A 90 -15.85 -7.21 14.78
CA PRO A 90 -16.58 -6.95 16.02
C PRO A 90 -15.61 -6.51 17.13
N MET A 91 -15.01 -5.33 16.97
CA MET A 91 -13.92 -4.79 17.80
C MET A 91 -14.19 -4.75 19.31
N GLU A 92 -15.45 -4.69 19.72
CA GLU A 92 -15.90 -4.76 21.12
C GLU A 92 -15.43 -6.06 21.82
N LYS A 93 -15.27 -7.14 21.07
CA LYS A 93 -14.87 -8.46 21.58
C LYS A 93 -13.35 -8.67 21.57
N PHE A 94 -12.60 -7.78 20.93
CA PHE A 94 -11.18 -7.98 20.66
C PHE A 94 -10.32 -7.22 21.68
N THR A 95 -9.37 -7.93 22.28
CA THR A 95 -8.19 -7.32 22.89
C THR A 95 -7.26 -6.74 21.82
N VAL A 96 -6.33 -5.86 22.20
CA VAL A 96 -5.33 -5.32 21.25
C VAL A 96 -4.52 -6.46 20.62
N LYS A 97 -4.17 -7.48 21.42
CA LYS A 97 -3.43 -8.66 20.95
C LYS A 97 -4.22 -9.44 19.90
N GLU A 98 -5.50 -9.71 20.15
CA GLU A 98 -6.36 -10.41 19.18
C GLU A 98 -6.58 -9.60 17.91
N TRP A 99 -6.71 -8.28 18.04
CA TRP A 99 -6.84 -7.39 16.88
C TRP A 99 -5.59 -7.43 16.00
N LEU A 100 -4.41 -7.24 16.59
CA LEU A 100 -3.14 -7.32 15.87
C LEU A 100 -2.93 -8.71 15.25
N ARG A 101 -3.30 -9.77 15.98
CA ARG A 101 -3.26 -11.13 15.45
C ARG A 101 -4.17 -11.30 14.24
N SER A 102 -5.40 -10.81 14.28
CA SER A 102 -6.31 -10.92 13.14
C SER A 102 -5.86 -10.11 11.93
N VAL A 103 -5.27 -8.93 12.14
CA VAL A 103 -4.61 -8.17 11.06
C VAL A 103 -3.43 -8.96 10.49
N PHE A 104 -2.61 -9.58 11.34
CA PHE A 104 -1.48 -10.38 10.85
C PHE A 104 -1.94 -11.62 10.08
N GLU A 105 -3.01 -12.26 10.53
CA GLU A 105 -3.59 -13.45 9.88
C GLU A 105 -4.10 -13.19 8.46
N THR A 106 -4.37 -11.94 8.06
CA THR A 106 -4.74 -11.61 6.66
C THR A 106 -3.57 -11.75 5.69
N PHE A 107 -2.33 -11.77 6.19
CA PHE A 107 -1.13 -11.90 5.37
C PHE A 107 -0.59 -13.33 5.32
N ILE A 108 -1.24 -14.28 6.01
CA ILE A 108 -0.83 -15.69 6.04
C ILE A 108 -1.60 -16.47 4.97
N ASP A 109 -0.85 -17.07 4.05
CA ASP A 109 -1.40 -18.00 3.07
C ASP A 109 -1.66 -19.36 3.74
N ARG A 110 -2.92 -19.78 3.78
CA ARG A 110 -3.36 -21.06 4.38
C ARG A 110 -3.43 -22.21 3.38
N SER A 111 -3.07 -21.99 2.12
CA SER A 111 -3.03 -23.05 1.11
C SER A 111 -2.00 -24.13 1.47
N PRO A 112 -2.29 -25.41 1.19
CA PRO A 112 -1.37 -26.50 1.51
C PRO A 112 -0.03 -26.31 0.78
N SER A 113 1.08 -26.42 1.51
CA SER A 113 2.41 -26.43 0.88
C SER A 113 2.55 -27.69 0.02
N LYS A 114 2.97 -27.52 -1.23
CA LYS A 114 3.16 -28.61 -2.21
C LYS A 114 4.47 -29.38 -1.97
N GLY A 115 4.84 -29.62 -0.71
CA GLY A 115 6.10 -30.25 -0.31
C GLY A 115 7.33 -29.33 -0.37
N GLU A 116 7.15 -28.04 -0.66
CA GLU A 116 8.21 -27.06 -0.68
C GLU A 116 8.52 -26.56 0.74
N ASP A 117 9.81 -26.35 1.02
CA ASP A 117 10.25 -25.76 2.28
C ASP A 117 9.86 -24.27 2.32
N VAL A 118 8.87 -23.97 3.18
CA VAL A 118 8.33 -22.62 3.36
C VAL A 118 9.42 -21.60 3.69
N ARG A 119 10.48 -21.99 4.41
CA ARG A 119 11.57 -21.07 4.77
C ARG A 119 12.42 -20.72 3.56
N LYS A 120 12.65 -21.68 2.65
CA LYS A 120 13.35 -21.45 1.38
C LYS A 120 12.54 -20.55 0.46
N LEU A 121 11.22 -20.74 0.40
CA LEU A 121 10.33 -19.84 -0.33
C LEU A 121 10.39 -18.41 0.25
N GLY A 122 10.48 -18.26 1.58
CA GLY A 122 10.67 -16.96 2.22
C GLY A 122 11.98 -16.28 1.78
N PHE A 123 13.07 -17.05 1.70
CA PHE A 123 14.36 -16.53 1.24
C PHE A 123 14.30 -16.13 -0.26
N ALA A 124 13.61 -16.91 -1.08
CA ALA A 124 13.36 -16.57 -2.48
C ALA A 124 12.57 -15.26 -2.62
N LYS A 125 11.57 -15.01 -1.75
CA LYS A 125 10.84 -13.72 -1.70
C LYS A 125 11.79 -12.55 -1.37
N ILE A 126 12.71 -12.73 -0.41
CA ILE A 126 13.72 -11.70 -0.07
C ILE A 126 14.60 -11.37 -1.29
N ILE A 127 15.10 -12.38 -1.99
CA ILE A 127 15.91 -12.20 -3.20
C ILE A 127 15.09 -11.47 -4.27
N ARG A 128 13.86 -11.91 -4.53
CA ARG A 128 12.95 -11.29 -5.50
C ARG A 128 12.71 -9.82 -5.18
N GLY A 129 12.39 -9.50 -3.92
CA GLY A 129 12.18 -8.13 -3.47
C GLY A 129 13.42 -7.27 -3.61
N THR A 130 14.60 -7.82 -3.32
CA THR A 130 15.90 -7.14 -3.51
C THR A 130 16.15 -6.84 -4.98
N ILE A 131 15.93 -7.80 -5.87
CA ILE A 131 16.05 -7.60 -7.33
C ILE A 131 15.10 -6.51 -7.79
N LYS A 132 13.83 -6.52 -7.35
CA LYS A 132 12.85 -5.49 -7.70
C LYS A 132 13.33 -4.09 -7.30
N LEU A 133 13.82 -3.93 -6.07
CA LEU A 133 14.30 -2.64 -5.58
C LEU A 133 15.57 -2.18 -6.31
N ILE A 134 16.50 -3.08 -6.62
CA ILE A 134 17.69 -2.74 -7.42
C ILE A 134 17.28 -2.30 -8.83
N THR A 135 16.38 -3.03 -9.48
CA THR A 135 15.83 -2.65 -10.80
C THR A 135 15.14 -1.29 -10.73
N LEU A 136 14.38 -1.02 -9.67
CA LEU A 136 13.72 0.26 -9.47
C LEU A 136 14.73 1.40 -9.40
N THR A 137 15.70 1.31 -8.50
CA THR A 137 16.65 2.40 -8.24
C THR A 137 17.66 2.60 -9.35
N SER A 138 18.08 1.52 -10.02
CA SER A 138 19.16 1.57 -10.99
C SER A 138 18.69 1.74 -12.43
N LEU A 139 17.46 1.34 -12.76
CA LEU A 139 16.96 1.34 -14.14
C LEU A 139 15.70 2.19 -14.32
N VAL A 140 14.69 2.01 -13.47
CA VAL A 140 13.37 2.63 -13.71
C VAL A 140 13.33 4.09 -13.27
N ILE A 141 13.71 4.41 -12.03
CA ILE A 141 13.72 5.80 -11.53
C ILE A 141 14.55 6.72 -12.44
N PRO A 142 15.78 6.35 -12.88
CA PRO A 142 16.56 7.21 -13.77
C PRO A 142 15.95 7.39 -15.17
N ALA A 143 15.10 6.47 -15.62
CA ALA A 143 14.46 6.51 -16.93
C ALA A 143 13.15 7.30 -16.95
N ILE A 144 12.55 7.58 -15.79
CA ILE A 144 11.34 8.41 -15.68
C ILE A 144 11.75 9.89 -15.71
N PRO A 145 11.12 10.74 -16.55
CA PRO A 145 11.37 12.17 -16.54
C PRO A 145 11.20 12.76 -15.14
N SER A 146 12.19 13.51 -14.67
CA SER A 146 12.19 14.12 -13.33
C SER A 146 11.15 15.24 -13.16
N ASP A 147 10.72 15.85 -14.27
CA ASP A 147 9.67 16.87 -14.30
C ASP A 147 8.32 16.22 -14.68
N PRO A 148 7.34 16.13 -13.76
CA PRO A 148 6.01 15.61 -14.05
C PRO A 148 5.26 16.44 -15.10
N GLU A 149 5.53 17.75 -15.20
CA GLU A 149 4.87 18.60 -16.20
C GLU A 149 5.31 18.25 -17.62
N TYR A 150 6.53 17.77 -17.79
CA TYR A 150 7.04 17.32 -19.07
C TYR A 150 6.15 16.21 -19.65
N ILE A 151 5.65 15.32 -18.80
CA ILE A 151 4.79 14.19 -19.19
C ILE A 151 3.42 14.70 -19.67
N LEU A 152 2.86 15.70 -18.97
CA LEU A 152 1.54 16.28 -19.28
C LEU A 152 1.55 17.08 -20.60
N LYS A 153 2.71 17.57 -21.03
CA LYS A 153 2.88 18.34 -22.27
C LYS A 153 2.93 17.46 -23.54
N LYS A 154 3.03 16.14 -23.40
CA LYS A 154 3.17 15.22 -24.55
C LYS A 154 1.82 14.69 -25.03
N PRO A 155 1.63 14.47 -26.34
CA PRO A 155 0.44 13.82 -26.86
C PRO A 155 0.28 12.41 -26.28
N TRP A 156 -0.92 12.05 -25.86
CA TRP A 156 -1.24 10.80 -25.14
C TRP A 156 -0.72 9.52 -25.80
N LEU A 157 -0.76 9.45 -27.14
CA LEU A 157 -0.33 8.28 -27.91
C LEU A 157 1.08 8.43 -28.50
N SER A 158 1.84 9.42 -28.05
CA SER A 158 3.24 9.52 -28.45
C SER A 158 4.06 8.38 -27.85
N LYS A 159 5.13 7.97 -28.54
CA LYS A 159 6.06 6.95 -28.04
C LYS A 159 6.55 7.30 -26.62
N GLU A 160 6.87 8.56 -26.38
CA GLU A 160 7.34 9.05 -25.08
C GLU A 160 6.29 8.89 -23.98
N SER A 161 5.03 9.27 -24.23
CA SER A 161 3.93 9.10 -23.28
C SER A 161 3.65 7.63 -22.97
N ILE A 162 3.66 6.76 -23.98
CA ILE A 162 3.45 5.32 -23.79
C ILE A 162 4.59 4.70 -22.98
N THR A 163 5.85 4.99 -23.34
CA THR A 163 7.01 4.49 -22.59
C THR A 163 7.01 4.99 -21.15
N THR A 164 6.71 6.28 -20.93
CA THR A 164 6.67 6.84 -19.58
C THR A 164 5.54 6.24 -18.74
N THR A 165 4.36 6.06 -19.32
CA THR A 165 3.22 5.40 -18.64
C THR A 165 3.57 3.98 -18.24
N PHE A 166 4.24 3.22 -19.12
CA PHE A 166 4.72 1.87 -18.80
C PHE A 166 5.74 1.90 -17.65
N LEU A 167 6.70 2.82 -17.68
CA LEU A 167 7.72 2.96 -16.62
C LEU A 167 7.08 3.33 -15.27
N ILE A 168 6.06 4.20 -15.25
CA ILE A 168 5.30 4.53 -14.03
C ILE A 168 4.55 3.30 -13.49
N GLY A 169 3.92 2.52 -14.37
CA GLY A 169 3.28 1.26 -13.96
C GLY A 169 4.30 0.24 -13.42
N LEU A 170 5.49 0.19 -14.01
CA LEU A 170 6.57 -0.68 -13.56
C LEU A 170 7.16 -0.22 -12.22
N ASP A 171 7.34 1.10 -12.00
CA ASP A 171 7.73 1.69 -10.72
C ASP A 171 6.77 1.24 -9.61
N ALA A 172 5.46 1.41 -9.84
CA ALA A 172 4.43 0.99 -8.89
C ALA A 172 4.50 -0.50 -8.55
N TYR A 173 4.90 -1.39 -9.46
CA TYR A 173 5.11 -2.81 -9.16
C TYR A 173 6.41 -3.08 -8.39
N LEU A 174 7.51 -2.44 -8.80
CA LEU A 174 8.84 -2.71 -8.25
C LEU A 174 9.00 -2.20 -6.82
N ILE A 175 8.30 -1.11 -6.46
CA ILE A 175 8.33 -0.54 -5.11
C ILE A 175 7.80 -1.51 -4.04
N PHE A 176 6.91 -2.43 -4.42
CA PHE A 176 6.47 -3.53 -3.55
C PHE A 176 7.54 -4.60 -3.32
N GLY A 177 8.74 -4.46 -3.90
CA GLY A 177 9.91 -5.23 -3.50
C GLY A 177 10.22 -5.10 -2.01
N ALA A 178 9.92 -3.97 -1.37
CA ALA A 178 10.04 -3.82 0.08
C ALA A 178 9.09 -4.74 0.85
N ALA A 179 7.84 -4.91 0.38
CA ALA A 179 6.88 -5.82 0.98
C ALA A 179 7.30 -7.29 0.79
N ASP A 180 7.84 -7.64 -0.38
CA ASP A 180 8.43 -8.97 -0.64
C ASP A 180 9.56 -9.30 0.35
N ILE A 181 10.43 -8.34 0.66
CA ILE A 181 11.52 -8.53 1.64
C ILE A 181 10.96 -8.73 3.04
N ILE A 182 10.00 -7.91 3.47
CA ILE A 182 9.41 -8.01 4.82
C ILE A 182 8.65 -9.34 4.98
N ALA A 183 7.77 -9.67 4.03
CA ALA A 183 7.02 -10.92 4.03
C ALA A 183 7.97 -12.13 3.96
N GLY A 184 8.99 -12.07 3.12
CA GLY A 184 10.03 -13.09 3.01
C GLY A 184 10.81 -13.30 4.30
N ALA A 185 11.22 -12.22 4.98
CA ALA A 185 11.92 -12.28 6.26
C ALA A 185 11.04 -12.92 7.35
N ILE A 186 9.78 -12.50 7.45
CA ILE A 186 8.81 -13.08 8.38
C ILE A 186 8.60 -14.57 8.07
N GLN A 187 8.42 -14.94 6.80
CA GLN A 187 8.24 -16.32 6.37
C GLN A 187 9.46 -17.19 6.68
N THR A 188 10.68 -16.70 6.42
CA THR A 188 11.92 -17.43 6.70
C THR A 188 12.12 -17.66 8.19
N VAL A 189 11.81 -16.69 9.05
CA VAL A 189 11.97 -16.81 10.51
C VAL A 189 10.86 -17.63 11.15
N SER A 190 9.60 -17.31 10.84
CA SER A 190 8.43 -17.95 11.47
C SER A 190 8.12 -19.33 10.90
N GLY A 191 8.52 -19.61 9.66
CA GLY A 191 8.11 -20.81 8.92
C GLY A 191 6.64 -20.78 8.49
N GLN A 192 5.95 -19.64 8.61
CA GLN A 192 4.58 -19.46 8.14
C GLN A 192 4.60 -18.96 6.69
N LYS A 193 3.75 -19.55 5.85
CA LYS A 193 3.62 -19.13 4.45
C LYS A 193 2.94 -17.77 4.40
N MET A 194 3.63 -16.77 3.86
CA MET A 194 3.09 -15.42 3.71
C MET A 194 2.54 -15.24 2.30
N GLU A 195 1.42 -14.55 2.18
CA GLU A 195 0.78 -14.24 0.89
C GLU A 195 1.76 -13.49 -0.03
N ASP A 196 1.67 -13.75 -1.34
CA ASP A 196 2.32 -12.91 -2.34
C ASP A 196 1.41 -11.73 -2.67
N MET A 197 1.92 -10.50 -2.58
CA MET A 197 1.11 -9.32 -2.96
C MET A 197 0.78 -9.29 -4.46
N PHE A 198 1.61 -9.93 -5.29
CA PHE A 198 1.43 -10.00 -6.74
C PHE A 198 1.88 -11.37 -7.25
N ASP A 199 0.99 -12.07 -7.97
CA ASP A 199 1.35 -13.25 -8.75
C ASP A 199 1.56 -12.86 -10.21
N SER A 200 2.80 -12.50 -10.56
CA SER A 200 3.25 -12.33 -11.94
C SER A 200 2.30 -11.50 -12.85
N PRO A 201 1.92 -10.26 -12.45
CA PRO A 201 0.82 -9.53 -13.09
C PRO A 201 1.07 -9.18 -14.56
N PHE A 202 2.33 -9.09 -14.99
CA PHE A 202 2.69 -8.75 -16.37
C PHE A 202 2.49 -9.89 -17.37
N ILE A 203 2.39 -11.13 -16.91
CA ILE A 203 2.10 -12.29 -17.78
C ILE A 203 0.60 -12.64 -17.77
N ALA A 204 -0.23 -11.85 -17.09
CA ALA A 204 -1.66 -12.05 -17.09
C ALA A 204 -2.22 -11.93 -18.51
N THR A 205 -2.95 -12.95 -18.94
CA THR A 205 -3.57 -13.02 -20.27
C THR A 205 -5.00 -12.45 -20.30
N SER A 206 -5.56 -12.16 -19.12
CA SER A 206 -6.88 -11.55 -18.97
C SER A 206 -6.93 -10.61 -17.76
N PRO A 207 -7.86 -9.65 -17.73
CA PRO A 207 -8.10 -8.84 -16.52
C PRO A 207 -8.41 -9.69 -15.29
N ARG A 208 -9.07 -10.84 -15.47
CA ARG A 208 -9.36 -11.76 -14.35
C ARG A 208 -8.08 -12.36 -13.79
N ASP A 209 -7.13 -12.73 -14.63
CA ASP A 209 -5.84 -13.29 -14.20
C ASP A 209 -4.94 -12.22 -13.58
N PHE A 210 -5.08 -10.95 -13.96
CA PHE A 210 -4.38 -9.83 -13.34
C PHE A 210 -4.82 -9.57 -11.89
N TRP A 211 -6.10 -9.83 -11.58
CA TRP A 211 -6.70 -9.63 -10.25
C TRP A 211 -6.74 -10.89 -9.39
N ARG A 212 -6.10 -11.97 -9.82
CA ARG A 212 -5.93 -13.17 -8.99
C ARG A 212 -4.84 -12.97 -7.95
#